data_AF-A0AAN9UTV2-F1
#
_entry.id   AF-A0AAN9UTV2-F1
#
_cell.length_a   1.000
_cell.length_b   1.000
_cell.length_c   1.000
_cell.angle_alpha   90.00
_cell.angle_beta   90.00
_cell.angle_gamma   90.00
#
_symmetry.space_group_name_H-M   'P 1'
#
loop_
_entity.id
_entity.type
_entity.pdbx_description
1 polymer ?
#
loop_
_entity_poly.entity_id
_entity_poly.type
_entity_poly.pdbx_seq_one_letter_code
_entity_poly.pdbx_strand_id
1 'polypeptide(L)'
;MDVSVFAQMEDEDALLIIQLLQEDAEEALANTMGKGKQPGGTETDQQLALELFLEELKDAKVCATDRSMAEGIQGNTAQLQVTSQASTPLDDEATVAGDLPESSDWATSRQQEAGVQKRHCEACRDPKHSAELAKAPCGHEYCRGCLTHLFQDAMLDESLFPPRCCNQHIPLAQNRLFLDSEVAREYPKKALEFSTPNRTYCHNQHCASFIPQEQCLELVAACEACDARTCIACKGPAHGGDCPNDGQLQEVLRLAIEQGWQRCSNCWGMIELHTGCNHMT
;
A
#
# COMPACT_ATOMS: atom_id res chain seq x y z
N MET A 1 -10.36 6.51 -7.19
CA MET A 1 -11.34 5.40 -7.18
C MET A 1 -11.55 5.01 -5.73
N ASP A 2 -12.80 5.03 -5.29
CA ASP A 2 -13.16 4.87 -3.87
C ASP A 2 -12.95 3.41 -3.44
N VAL A 3 -11.99 3.17 -2.55
CA VAL A 3 -11.61 1.83 -2.04
C VAL A 3 -12.77 1.22 -1.22
N SER A 4 -13.77 2.03 -0.82
CA SER A 4 -14.97 1.56 -0.13
C SER A 4 -15.89 0.69 -1.00
N VAL A 5 -15.87 0.86 -2.34
CA VAL A 5 -16.72 0.07 -3.24
C VAL A 5 -16.28 -1.40 -3.28
N PHE A 6 -14.97 -1.65 -3.29
CA PHE A 6 -14.43 -3.02 -3.28
C PHE A 6 -14.52 -3.69 -1.91
N ALA A 7 -14.60 -2.92 -0.82
CA ALA A 7 -14.82 -3.44 0.52
C ALA A 7 -16.28 -3.83 0.79
N GLN A 8 -17.21 -3.40 -0.07
CA GLN A 8 -18.64 -3.72 -0.02
C GLN A 8 -19.05 -4.79 -1.05
N MET A 9 -18.11 -5.30 -1.84
CA MET A 9 -18.42 -6.30 -2.86
C MET A 9 -18.68 -7.65 -2.18
N GLU A 10 -19.92 -8.13 -2.29
CA GLU A 10 -20.33 -9.42 -1.75
C GLU A 10 -19.52 -10.55 -2.42
N ASP A 11 -19.25 -11.64 -1.68
CA ASP A 11 -18.45 -12.76 -2.18
C ASP A 11 -19.04 -13.40 -3.44
N GLU A 12 -20.37 -13.38 -3.57
CA GLU A 12 -21.08 -13.87 -4.75
C GLU A 12 -20.77 -13.02 -5.99
N ASP A 13 -20.73 -11.69 -5.85
CA ASP A 13 -20.38 -10.76 -6.93
C ASP A 13 -18.91 -10.92 -7.33
N ALA A 14 -18.01 -11.06 -6.35
CA ALA A 14 -16.60 -11.28 -6.60
C ALA A 14 -16.35 -12.57 -7.41
N LEU A 15 -17.04 -13.67 -7.04
CA LEU A 15 -16.95 -14.95 -7.73
C LEU A 15 -17.51 -14.88 -9.15
N LEU A 16 -18.63 -14.16 -9.35
CA LEU A 16 -19.21 -13.96 -10.68
C LEU A 16 -18.27 -13.17 -11.60
N ILE A 17 -17.66 -12.09 -11.10
CA ILE A 17 -16.70 -11.28 -11.87
C ILE A 17 -15.48 -12.13 -12.25
N ILE A 18 -14.92 -12.90 -11.31
CA ILE A 18 -13.78 -13.77 -11.58
C ILE A 18 -14.14 -14.83 -12.63
N GLN A 19 -15.34 -15.40 -12.56
CA GLN A 19 -15.81 -16.37 -13.56
C GLN A 19 -15.91 -15.75 -14.95
N LEU A 20 -16.50 -14.56 -15.09
CA LEU A 20 -16.60 -13.87 -16.37
C LEU A 20 -15.22 -13.55 -16.96
N LEU A 21 -14.29 -13.09 -16.14
CA LEU A 21 -12.91 -12.83 -16.56
C LEU A 21 -12.16 -14.10 -16.98
N GLN A 22 -12.44 -15.24 -16.35
CA GLN A 22 -11.90 -16.54 -16.74
C GLN A 22 -12.41 -16.95 -18.12
N GLU A 23 -13.72 -16.84 -18.35
CA GLU A 23 -14.35 -17.17 -19.64
C GLU A 23 -13.81 -16.28 -20.77
N ASP A 24 -13.70 -14.96 -20.55
CA ASP A 24 -13.15 -14.01 -21.53
C ASP A 24 -11.67 -14.31 -21.86
N ALA A 25 -10.86 -14.64 -20.85
CA ALA A 25 -9.45 -14.93 -21.02
C ALA A 25 -9.21 -16.29 -21.72
N GLU A 26 -10.03 -17.30 -21.44
CA GLU A 26 -10.02 -18.60 -22.14
C GLU A 26 -10.42 -18.43 -23.62
N GLU A 27 -11.44 -17.61 -23.90
CA GLU A 27 -11.85 -17.29 -25.28
C GLU A 27 -10.73 -16.53 -26.02
N ALA A 28 -10.11 -15.54 -25.36
CA ALA A 28 -8.98 -14.81 -25.91
C ALA A 28 -7.80 -15.74 -26.23
N LEU A 29 -7.47 -16.67 -25.33
CA LEU A 29 -6.40 -17.66 -25.53
C LEU A 29 -6.72 -18.60 -26.70
N ALA A 30 -7.95 -19.11 -26.80
CA ALA A 30 -8.39 -19.93 -27.92
C ALA A 30 -8.30 -19.18 -29.26
N ASN A 31 -8.60 -17.88 -29.27
CA ASN A 31 -8.49 -17.04 -30.45
C ASN A 31 -7.02 -16.82 -30.90
N THR A 32 -6.05 -16.87 -29.97
CA THR A 32 -4.61 -16.79 -30.34
C THR A 32 -4.13 -18.03 -31.10
N MET A 33 -4.73 -19.20 -30.84
CA MET A 33 -4.37 -20.46 -31.51
C MET A 33 -4.85 -20.53 -32.98
N GLY A 34 -5.80 -19.68 -33.37
CA GLY A 34 -6.48 -19.74 -34.68
C GLY A 34 -5.78 -19.03 -35.85
N LYS A 35 -4.77 -18.18 -35.61
CA LYS A 35 -4.19 -17.33 -36.68
C LYS A 35 -2.69 -17.11 -36.52
N GLY A 36 -1.87 -18.06 -37.00
CA GLY A 36 -0.44 -17.82 -37.15
C GLY A 36 0.34 -19.01 -37.69
N LYS A 37 1.23 -18.75 -38.65
CA LYS A 37 2.23 -19.72 -39.11
C LYS A 37 3.44 -19.58 -38.19
N GLN A 38 3.40 -20.22 -37.03
CA GLN A 38 4.45 -20.15 -36.04
C GLN A 38 5.33 -21.41 -36.05
N PRO A 39 6.62 -21.30 -35.68
CA PRO A 39 7.46 -22.46 -35.42
C PRO A 39 6.81 -23.35 -34.35
N GLY A 40 6.79 -24.66 -34.56
CA GLY A 40 6.22 -25.58 -33.58
C GLY A 40 7.00 -25.51 -32.25
N GLY A 41 6.29 -25.27 -31.14
CA GLY A 41 6.84 -25.34 -29.79
C GLY A 41 7.24 -24.00 -29.15
N THR A 42 6.92 -22.86 -29.75
CA THR A 42 7.14 -21.54 -29.13
C THR A 42 5.81 -20.89 -28.76
N GLU A 43 5.50 -20.80 -27.47
CA GLU A 43 4.42 -19.96 -26.96
C GLU A 43 4.74 -18.50 -27.25
N THR A 44 3.74 -17.74 -27.70
CA THR A 44 3.89 -16.29 -27.86
C THR A 44 3.85 -15.60 -26.51
N ASP A 45 4.48 -14.42 -26.41
CA ASP A 45 4.35 -13.56 -25.23
C ASP A 45 2.88 -13.26 -24.89
N GLN A 46 2.01 -13.18 -25.91
CA GLN A 46 0.57 -13.01 -25.72
C GLN A 46 -0.11 -14.24 -25.10
N GLN A 47 0.27 -15.45 -25.53
CA GLN A 47 -0.24 -16.70 -24.94
C GLN A 47 0.22 -16.85 -23.50
N LEU A 48 1.52 -16.65 -23.24
CA LEU A 48 2.08 -16.70 -21.89
C LEU A 48 1.41 -15.69 -20.96
N ALA A 49 1.16 -14.47 -21.43
CA ALA A 49 0.47 -13.45 -20.65
C ALA A 49 -0.97 -13.86 -20.29
N LEU A 50 -1.71 -14.46 -21.23
CA LEU A 50 -3.07 -14.95 -20.99
C LEU A 50 -3.10 -16.16 -20.05
N GLU A 51 -2.13 -17.06 -20.14
CA GLU A 51 -2.00 -18.20 -19.24
C GLU A 51 -1.67 -17.77 -17.80
N LEU A 52 -0.73 -16.84 -17.63
CA LEU A 52 -0.42 -16.25 -16.33
C LEU A 52 -1.64 -15.54 -15.73
N PHE A 53 -2.39 -14.79 -16.55
CA PHE A 53 -3.60 -14.12 -16.10
C PHE A 53 -4.70 -15.12 -15.66
N LEU A 54 -4.84 -16.26 -16.36
CA LEU A 54 -5.74 -17.33 -15.95
C LEU A 54 -5.32 -17.98 -14.62
N GLU A 55 -4.02 -18.11 -14.36
CA GLU A 55 -3.50 -18.58 -13.08
C GLU A 55 -3.82 -17.60 -11.94
N GLU A 56 -3.60 -16.30 -12.14
CA GLU A 56 -3.97 -15.26 -11.16
C GLU A 56 -5.47 -15.28 -10.83
N LEU A 57 -6.33 -15.46 -11.84
CA LEU A 57 -7.78 -15.56 -11.62
C LEU A 57 -8.18 -16.82 -10.84
N LYS A 58 -7.46 -17.94 -11.02
CA LYS A 58 -7.69 -19.17 -10.24
C LYS A 58 -7.33 -18.96 -8.77
N ASP A 59 -6.20 -18.32 -8.49
CA ASP A 59 -5.77 -17.99 -7.13
C ASP A 59 -6.73 -17.01 -6.45
N ALA A 60 -7.18 -15.99 -7.20
CA ALA A 60 -8.19 -15.04 -6.73
C ALA A 60 -9.52 -15.74 -6.39
N LYS A 61 -9.93 -16.74 -7.20
CA LYS A 61 -11.13 -17.55 -6.94
C LYS A 61 -11.01 -18.33 -5.63
N VAL A 62 -9.86 -18.98 -5.39
CA VAL A 62 -9.60 -19.69 -4.13
C VAL A 62 -9.70 -18.74 -2.94
N CYS A 63 -9.09 -17.56 -3.04
CA CYS A 63 -9.16 -16.55 -1.99
C CYS A 63 -10.59 -16.07 -1.71
N ALA A 64 -11.40 -15.86 -2.74
CA ALA A 64 -12.81 -15.48 -2.59
C ALA A 64 -13.65 -16.61 -1.99
N THR A 65 -13.44 -17.86 -2.39
CA THR A 65 -14.15 -19.01 -1.80
C THR A 65 -13.76 -19.25 -0.34
N ASP A 66 -12.48 -19.12 0.01
CA ASP A 66 -12.00 -19.30 1.38
C ASP A 66 -12.57 -18.23 2.31
N ARG A 67 -12.69 -16.99 1.83
CA ARG A 67 -13.35 -15.89 2.55
C ARG A 67 -14.81 -16.23 2.84
N SER A 68 -15.56 -16.67 1.84
CA SER A 68 -16.98 -17.06 2.00
C SER A 68 -17.17 -18.22 3.00
N MET A 69 -16.29 -19.22 2.95
CA MET A 69 -16.30 -20.32 3.93
C MET A 69 -15.98 -19.83 5.35
N ALA A 70 -15.01 -18.94 5.50
CA ALA A 70 -14.65 -18.38 6.81
C ALA A 70 -15.79 -17.56 7.43
N GLU A 71 -16.52 -16.78 6.63
CA GLU A 71 -17.71 -16.04 7.05
C GLU A 71 -18.85 -16.99 7.46
N GLY A 72 -19.07 -18.07 6.69
CA GLY A 72 -20.06 -19.10 7.03
C GLY A 72 -19.77 -19.82 8.36
N ILE A 73 -18.50 -20.09 8.68
CA ILE A 73 -18.09 -20.70 9.95
C ILE A 73 -18.35 -19.76 11.14
N GLN A 74 -18.13 -18.45 10.96
CA GLN A 74 -18.43 -17.44 11.99
C GLN A 74 -19.94 -17.30 12.25
N GLY A 75 -20.77 -17.40 11.21
CA GLY A 75 -22.24 -17.42 11.34
C GLY A 75 -22.76 -18.65 12.11
N ASN A 76 -22.16 -19.81 11.88
CA ASN A 76 -22.61 -21.07 12.49
C ASN A 76 -22.15 -21.23 13.97
N THR A 77 -21.03 -20.61 14.35
CA THR A 77 -20.53 -20.62 15.74
C THR A 77 -21.34 -19.69 16.66
N ALA A 78 -21.91 -18.61 16.13
CA ALA A 78 -22.81 -17.72 16.87
C ALA A 78 -24.17 -18.37 17.19
N GLN A 79 -24.66 -19.33 16.39
CA GLN A 79 -25.94 -19.99 16.61
C GLN A 79 -25.89 -21.07 17.71
N LEU A 80 -24.71 -21.65 17.99
CA LEU A 80 -24.52 -22.65 19.03
C LEU A 80 -24.36 -22.06 20.45
N GLN A 81 -24.22 -20.74 20.59
CA GLN A 81 -24.07 -20.07 21.89
C GLN A 81 -25.36 -19.46 22.46
N VAL A 82 -26.49 -19.49 21.73
CA VAL A 82 -27.73 -18.77 22.12
C VAL A 82 -28.73 -19.63 22.91
N THR A 83 -28.53 -20.95 23.06
CA THR A 83 -29.46 -21.79 23.84
C THR A 83 -28.86 -22.32 25.14
N SER A 84 -28.32 -21.46 25.98
CA SER A 84 -28.22 -21.77 27.41
C SER A 84 -28.06 -20.50 28.24
N GLN A 85 -29.16 -19.98 28.79
CA GLN A 85 -29.28 -19.48 30.17
C GLN A 85 -30.56 -18.65 30.37
N ALA A 86 -31.46 -19.14 31.24
CA ALA A 86 -32.15 -18.35 32.28
C ALA A 86 -32.88 -19.27 33.28
N SER A 87 -32.75 -18.92 34.56
CA SER A 87 -32.93 -19.73 35.78
C SER A 87 -34.33 -19.56 36.42
N THR A 88 -34.82 -20.48 37.27
CA THR A 88 -34.91 -20.42 38.77
C THR A 88 -36.10 -21.33 39.25
N PRO A 89 -36.42 -21.51 40.56
CA PRO A 89 -35.65 -22.17 41.64
C PRO A 89 -36.46 -23.22 42.46
N LEU A 90 -35.75 -24.17 43.11
CA LEU A 90 -36.08 -25.04 44.30
C LEU A 90 -37.41 -25.85 44.25
N ASP A 91 -37.45 -27.16 44.55
CA ASP A 91 -37.62 -27.73 45.90
C ASP A 91 -37.20 -29.22 45.98
N ASP A 92 -36.70 -29.57 47.16
CA ASP A 92 -36.54 -30.85 47.89
C ASP A 92 -36.57 -32.27 47.24
N GLU A 93 -35.63 -33.06 47.78
CA GLU A 93 -35.69 -34.47 48.23
C GLU A 93 -34.93 -35.59 47.48
N ALA A 94 -34.13 -36.29 48.30
CA ALA A 94 -33.80 -37.72 48.29
C ALA A 94 -32.69 -38.29 47.37
N THR A 95 -31.47 -38.32 47.95
CA THR A 95 -30.62 -39.51 48.20
C THR A 95 -29.85 -40.28 47.09
N VAL A 96 -28.56 -40.46 47.45
CA VAL A 96 -27.54 -41.52 47.20
C VAL A 96 -26.58 -41.46 46.00
N ALA A 97 -25.30 -41.57 46.39
CA ALA A 97 -24.10 -42.07 45.72
C ALA A 97 -23.23 -41.02 45.04
N GLY A 98 -22.09 -40.77 45.70
CA GLY A 98 -21.18 -39.69 45.42
C GLY A 98 -20.29 -39.91 44.19
N ASP A 99 -19.97 -38.77 43.57
CA ASP A 99 -18.73 -38.54 42.87
C ASP A 99 -18.25 -37.15 43.30
N LEU A 100 -17.08 -37.09 43.93
CA LEU A 100 -16.44 -35.82 44.26
C LEU A 100 -16.09 -35.09 42.96
N PRO A 101 -16.48 -33.81 42.77
CA PRO A 101 -15.90 -33.02 41.70
C PRO A 101 -14.44 -32.72 42.04
N GLU A 102 -13.51 -33.24 41.23
CA GLU A 102 -12.10 -32.90 41.30
C GLU A 102 -11.89 -31.38 41.21
N SER A 103 -10.99 -30.90 42.06
CA SER A 103 -10.70 -29.49 42.31
C SER A 103 -10.33 -28.70 41.04
N SER A 104 -10.92 -27.50 40.92
CA SER A 104 -10.56 -26.43 39.96
C SER A 104 -9.09 -26.01 40.00
N ASP A 105 -8.35 -26.39 41.05
CA ASP A 105 -6.93 -26.05 41.20
C ASP A 105 -6.03 -26.69 40.14
N TRP A 106 -6.46 -27.83 39.57
CA TRP A 106 -5.66 -28.58 38.59
C TRP A 106 -5.76 -28.00 37.18
N ALA A 107 -6.84 -27.27 36.88
CA ALA A 107 -6.99 -26.52 35.64
C ALA A 107 -6.19 -25.21 35.66
N THR A 108 -6.15 -24.53 36.82
CA THR A 108 -5.32 -23.33 37.03
C THR A 108 -3.82 -23.66 37.05
N SER A 109 -3.44 -24.81 37.62
CA SER A 109 -2.03 -25.24 37.68
C SER A 109 -1.46 -25.64 36.32
N ARG A 110 -2.26 -26.24 35.42
CA ARG A 110 -1.79 -26.59 34.05
C ARG A 110 -1.48 -25.38 33.17
N GLN A 111 -2.10 -24.23 33.44
CA GLN A 111 -1.86 -23.00 32.68
C GLN A 111 -0.57 -22.27 33.09
N GLN A 112 -0.02 -22.57 34.27
CA GLN A 112 1.21 -21.95 34.76
C GLN A 112 2.50 -22.66 34.30
N GLU A 113 2.42 -23.85 33.72
CA GLU A 113 3.59 -24.66 33.34
C GLU A 113 3.68 -25.03 31.84
N ALA A 114 2.85 -24.43 30.98
CA ALA A 114 3.16 -24.37 29.56
C ALA A 114 4.27 -23.32 29.36
N GLY A 115 5.53 -23.76 29.47
CA GLY A 115 6.73 -22.92 29.48
C GLY A 115 6.68 -21.79 28.45
N VAL A 116 6.35 -20.60 28.92
CA VAL A 116 6.38 -19.36 28.14
C VAL A 116 7.85 -19.11 27.76
N GLN A 117 8.20 -19.41 26.52
CA GLN A 117 9.54 -19.17 26.01
C GLN A 117 9.74 -17.66 25.84
N LYS A 118 10.30 -17.03 26.87
CA LYS A 118 10.72 -15.63 26.80
C LYS A 118 12.00 -15.52 25.98
N ARG A 119 12.02 -14.57 25.06
CA ARG A 119 13.11 -14.28 24.14
C ARG A 119 13.45 -12.79 24.23
N HIS A 120 14.66 -12.40 23.86
CA HIS A 120 15.11 -11.02 24.01
C HIS A 120 14.95 -10.25 22.70
N CYS A 121 14.55 -8.98 22.79
CA CYS A 121 14.57 -8.07 21.65
C CYS A 121 16.02 -7.67 21.31
N GLU A 122 16.38 -7.67 20.04
CA GLU A 122 17.73 -7.29 19.58
C GLU A 122 18.07 -5.83 19.90
N ALA A 123 17.09 -4.92 19.85
CA ALA A 123 17.30 -3.50 20.05
C ALA A 123 17.35 -3.08 21.53
N CYS A 124 16.29 -3.37 22.31
CA CYS A 124 16.21 -2.95 23.72
C CYS A 124 16.75 -3.98 24.71
N ARG A 125 17.01 -5.22 24.28
CA ARG A 125 17.45 -6.35 25.11
C ARG A 125 16.47 -6.76 26.22
N ASP A 126 15.25 -6.25 26.20
CA ASP A 126 14.22 -6.68 27.15
C ASP A 126 13.65 -8.05 26.78
N PRO A 127 13.35 -8.91 27.77
CA PRO A 127 12.67 -10.17 27.55
C PRO A 127 11.19 -9.94 27.21
N LYS A 128 10.72 -10.57 26.13
CA LYS A 128 9.33 -10.57 25.65
C LYS A 128 8.84 -11.99 25.42
N HIS A 129 7.52 -12.17 25.32
CA HIS A 129 6.94 -13.43 24.88
C HIS A 129 7.33 -13.67 23.41
N SER A 130 7.66 -14.91 23.02
CA SER A 130 8.05 -15.23 21.64
C SER A 130 7.01 -14.77 20.60
N ALA A 131 5.72 -14.92 20.92
CA ALA A 131 4.61 -14.46 20.08
C ALA A 131 4.48 -12.93 19.93
N GLU A 132 5.21 -12.13 20.73
CA GLU A 132 5.22 -10.66 20.63
C GLU A 132 6.44 -10.13 19.86
N LEU A 133 7.33 -11.02 19.41
CA LEU A 133 8.53 -10.67 18.68
C LEU A 133 8.32 -10.85 17.17
N ALA A 134 8.63 -9.78 16.45
CA ALA A 134 8.70 -9.78 14.99
C ALA A 134 10.08 -10.27 14.56
N LYS A 135 10.14 -11.03 13.46
CA LYS A 135 11.37 -11.62 12.96
C LYS A 135 11.83 -10.94 11.67
N ALA A 136 13.04 -10.40 11.68
CA ALA A 136 13.68 -9.88 10.48
C ALA A 136 14.13 -11.01 9.55
N PRO A 137 14.34 -10.76 8.25
CA PRO A 137 14.78 -11.80 7.30
C PRO A 137 16.11 -12.47 7.67
N CYS A 138 17.00 -11.76 8.36
CA CYS A 138 18.26 -12.30 8.85
C CYS A 138 18.12 -13.19 10.10
N GLY A 139 16.92 -13.26 10.69
CA GLY A 139 16.60 -14.09 11.83
C GLY A 139 16.55 -13.38 13.19
N HIS A 140 17.00 -12.12 13.28
CA HIS A 140 16.91 -11.34 14.52
C HIS A 140 15.46 -10.99 14.89
N GLU A 141 15.21 -10.90 16.20
CA GLU A 141 13.88 -10.72 16.78
C GLU A 141 13.74 -9.32 17.41
N TYR A 142 12.64 -8.63 17.13
CA TYR A 142 12.36 -7.27 17.61
C TYR A 142 11.01 -7.22 18.31
N CYS A 143 10.94 -6.54 19.46
CA CYS A 143 9.66 -6.24 20.07
C CYS A 143 8.90 -5.20 19.24
N ARG A 144 7.56 -5.17 19.39
CA ARG A 144 6.67 -4.24 18.67
C ARG A 144 7.13 -2.78 18.74
N GLY A 145 7.52 -2.30 19.92
CA GLY A 145 7.97 -0.92 20.13
C GLY A 145 9.25 -0.59 19.37
N CYS A 146 10.28 -1.44 19.49
CA CYS A 146 11.54 -1.23 18.79
C CYS A 146 11.40 -1.35 17.27
N LEU A 147 10.59 -2.30 16.79
CA LEU A 147 10.32 -2.42 15.37
C LEU A 147 9.58 -1.18 14.84
N THR A 148 8.58 -0.68 15.59
CA THR A 148 7.82 0.51 15.23
C THR A 148 8.74 1.74 15.13
N HIS A 149 9.61 1.96 16.12
CA HIS A 149 10.59 3.04 16.07
C HIS A 149 11.53 2.90 14.87
N LEU A 150 12.01 1.69 14.56
CA LEU A 150 12.88 1.48 13.39
C LEU A 150 12.21 1.90 12.08
N PHE A 151 10.90 1.62 11.93
CA PHE A 151 10.13 2.08 10.77
C PHE A 151 9.89 3.59 10.78
N GLN A 152 9.63 4.19 11.96
CA GLN A 152 9.47 5.63 12.10
C GLN A 152 10.75 6.40 11.75
N ASP A 153 11.89 5.95 12.26
CA ASP A 153 13.19 6.54 11.98
C ASP A 153 13.49 6.49 10.47
N ALA A 154 13.18 5.35 9.82
CA ALA A 154 13.31 5.22 8.37
C ALA A 154 12.36 6.15 7.59
N MET A 155 11.18 6.47 8.11
CA MET A 155 10.26 7.44 7.48
C MET A 155 10.70 8.90 7.64
N LEU A 156 11.51 9.19 8.67
CA LEU A 156 12.02 10.53 8.95
C LEU A 156 13.34 10.80 8.23
N ASP A 157 14.23 9.80 8.16
CA ASP A 157 15.55 9.90 7.54
C ASP A 157 15.65 8.95 6.34
N GLU A 158 15.74 9.55 5.15
CA GLU A 158 15.87 8.81 3.89
C GLU A 158 17.12 7.93 3.82
N SER A 159 18.19 8.26 4.55
CA SER A 159 19.40 7.41 4.59
C SER A 159 19.18 6.08 5.32
N LEU A 160 18.22 6.07 6.25
CA LEU A 160 17.78 4.89 6.99
C LEU A 160 16.69 4.12 6.25
N PHE A 161 16.14 4.69 5.17
CA PHE A 161 15.13 4.04 4.35
C PHE A 161 15.75 3.06 3.34
N PRO A 162 15.12 1.89 3.09
CA PRO A 162 14.12 1.23 3.93
C PRO A 162 14.78 0.67 5.21
N PRO A 163 14.03 0.37 6.30
CA PRO A 163 14.56 -0.14 7.55
C PRO A 163 15.28 -1.48 7.33
N ARG A 164 16.46 -1.62 7.92
CA ARG A 164 17.35 -2.78 7.69
C ARG A 164 17.78 -3.41 9.00
N CYS A 165 18.00 -4.73 8.95
CA CYS A 165 18.77 -5.46 9.96
C CYS A 165 19.84 -6.27 9.23
N CYS A 166 21.10 -6.19 9.67
CA CYS A 166 22.22 -6.89 9.03
C CYS A 166 22.31 -6.65 7.50
N ASN A 167 22.05 -5.42 7.06
CA ASN A 167 21.95 -5.04 5.65
C ASN A 167 20.82 -5.72 4.84
N GLN A 168 19.88 -6.39 5.50
CA GLN A 168 18.68 -6.92 4.86
C GLN A 168 17.47 -6.04 5.16
N HIS A 169 16.72 -5.67 4.12
CA HIS A 169 15.51 -4.87 4.27
C HIS A 169 14.46 -5.64 5.07
N ILE A 170 13.85 -5.00 6.06
CA ILE A 170 12.77 -5.58 6.85
C ILE A 170 11.44 -5.26 6.14
N PRO A 171 10.76 -6.25 5.54
CA PRO A 171 9.55 -5.98 4.76
C PRO A 171 8.36 -5.66 5.66
N LEU A 172 7.61 -4.60 5.30
CA LEU A 172 6.38 -4.21 5.98
C LEU A 172 5.35 -5.35 5.99
N ALA A 173 5.13 -6.02 4.85
CA ALA A 173 4.09 -7.02 4.69
C ALA A 173 4.18 -8.16 5.71
N GLN A 174 5.39 -8.68 5.97
CA GLN A 174 5.62 -9.80 6.89
C GLN A 174 5.54 -9.37 8.37
N ASN A 175 5.68 -8.07 8.65
CA ASN A 175 5.76 -7.55 10.01
C ASN A 175 4.57 -6.63 10.37
N ARG A 176 3.57 -6.52 9.50
CA ARG A 176 2.44 -5.59 9.64
C ARG A 176 1.68 -5.77 10.94
N LEU A 177 1.49 -7.01 11.40
CA LEU A 177 0.79 -7.31 12.66
C LEU A 177 1.55 -6.81 13.90
N PHE A 178 2.86 -6.60 13.79
CA PHE A 178 3.74 -6.19 14.90
C PHE A 178 4.01 -4.69 14.94
N LEU A 179 3.55 -3.95 13.94
CA LEU A 179 3.70 -2.51 13.84
C LEU A 179 2.46 -1.77 14.37
N ASP A 180 2.65 -0.52 14.73
CA ASP A 180 1.54 0.41 14.95
C ASP A 180 0.74 0.61 13.64
N SER A 181 -0.58 0.72 13.76
CA SER A 181 -1.47 0.85 12.60
C SER A 181 -1.22 2.15 11.82
N GLU A 182 -0.83 3.23 12.50
CA GLU A 182 -0.48 4.49 11.87
C GLU A 182 0.79 4.34 11.03
N VAL A 183 1.83 3.72 11.60
CA VAL A 183 3.10 3.47 10.91
C VAL A 183 2.89 2.57 9.70
N ALA A 184 2.12 1.49 9.84
CA ALA A 184 1.81 0.60 8.74
C ALA A 184 1.02 1.28 7.59
N ARG A 185 0.26 2.33 7.89
CA ARG A 185 -0.53 3.12 6.92
C ARG A 185 0.31 4.21 6.24
N GLU A 186 1.20 4.88 6.97
CA GLU A 186 2.01 5.98 6.45
C GLU A 186 3.26 5.51 5.72
N TYR A 187 3.85 4.38 6.12
CA TYR A 187 5.09 3.87 5.52
C TYR A 187 5.01 3.68 4.00
N PRO A 188 3.94 3.11 3.40
CA PRO A 188 3.83 3.01 1.94
C PRO A 188 3.80 4.37 1.24
N LYS A 189 3.21 5.41 1.86
CA LYS A 189 3.20 6.76 1.31
C LYS A 189 4.59 7.37 1.31
N LYS A 190 5.35 7.16 2.40
CA LYS A 190 6.76 7.57 2.49
C LYS A 190 7.64 6.81 1.50
N ALA A 191 7.37 5.53 1.27
CA ALA A 191 8.04 4.74 0.24
C ALA A 191 7.83 5.35 -1.15
N LEU A 192 6.59 5.73 -1.48
CA LEU A 192 6.26 6.38 -2.74
C LEU A 192 6.95 7.75 -2.85
N GLU A 193 6.88 8.58 -1.81
CA GLU A 193 7.57 9.87 -1.72
C GLU A 193 9.07 9.72 -2.02
N PHE A 194 9.77 8.82 -1.31
CA PHE A 194 11.21 8.66 -1.47
C PHE A 194 11.62 8.05 -2.81
N SER A 195 10.80 7.15 -3.36
CA SER A 195 11.02 6.60 -4.70
C SER A 195 10.73 7.57 -5.84
N THR A 196 9.98 8.64 -5.59
CA THR A 196 9.60 9.62 -6.61
C THR A 196 10.79 10.55 -6.92
N PRO A 197 11.27 10.61 -8.17
CA PRO A 197 12.29 11.59 -8.57
C PRO A 197 11.68 12.99 -8.67
N ASN A 198 12.49 14.03 -8.43
CA ASN A 198 12.06 15.44 -8.54
C ASN A 198 10.77 15.77 -7.78
N ARG A 199 10.62 15.23 -6.57
CA ARG A 199 9.46 15.36 -5.67
C ARG A 199 8.92 16.79 -5.64
N THR A 200 7.60 16.90 -5.60
CA THR A 200 6.93 18.19 -5.41
C THR A 200 6.22 18.18 -4.08
N TYR A 201 6.48 19.20 -3.29
CA TYR A 201 5.84 19.42 -2.00
C TYR A 201 4.96 20.67 -2.12
N CYS A 202 3.88 20.71 -1.35
CA CYS A 202 3.05 21.89 -1.25
C CYS A 202 3.88 23.10 -0.82
N HIS A 203 3.81 24.20 -1.56
CA HIS A 203 4.57 25.41 -1.24
C HIS A 203 4.13 26.05 0.09
N ASN A 204 2.91 25.79 0.55
CA ASN A 204 2.39 26.32 1.80
C ASN A 204 3.16 25.69 2.96
N GLN A 205 3.93 26.52 3.68
CA GLN A 205 4.81 26.08 4.77
C GLN A 205 4.07 25.39 5.93
N HIS A 206 2.79 25.70 6.14
CA HIS A 206 1.97 25.03 7.16
C HIS A 206 1.46 23.65 6.71
N CYS A 207 1.47 23.39 5.40
CA CYS A 207 1.05 22.11 4.84
C CYS A 207 2.27 21.24 4.51
N ALA A 208 3.13 21.70 3.60
CA ALA A 208 4.35 21.02 3.15
C ALA A 208 4.16 19.53 2.75
N SER A 209 2.92 19.10 2.50
CA SER A 209 2.62 17.71 2.13
C SER A 209 3.23 17.37 0.78
N PHE A 210 3.74 16.15 0.67
CA PHE A 210 4.14 15.57 -0.61
C PHE A 210 2.94 15.50 -1.56
N ILE A 211 3.14 15.92 -2.81
CA ILE A 211 2.12 15.89 -3.86
C ILE A 211 2.54 14.81 -4.88
N PRO A 212 1.76 13.72 -5.02
CA PRO A 212 2.00 12.67 -6.00
C PRO A 212 2.03 13.21 -7.44
N GLN A 213 2.74 12.50 -8.31
CA GLN A 213 2.91 12.92 -9.71
C GLN A 213 1.58 12.92 -10.48
N GLU A 214 0.61 12.11 -10.07
CA GLU A 214 -0.73 12.05 -10.64
C GLU A 214 -1.52 13.36 -10.43
N GLN A 215 -1.16 14.13 -9.40
CA GLN A 215 -1.77 15.43 -9.07
C GLN A 215 -1.01 16.61 -9.71
N CYS A 216 -0.02 16.30 -10.55
CA CYS A 216 0.77 17.28 -11.30
C CYS A 216 0.23 17.41 -12.73
N LEU A 217 -0.38 18.55 -13.06
CA LEU A 217 -0.88 18.88 -14.39
C LEU A 217 -0.01 19.97 -15.02
N GLU A 218 0.59 19.65 -16.17
CA GLU A 218 1.54 20.51 -16.89
C GLU A 218 2.71 20.98 -15.98
N LEU A 219 2.64 22.22 -15.49
CA LEU A 219 3.64 22.84 -14.61
C LEU A 219 3.11 23.15 -13.21
N VAL A 220 1.90 22.67 -12.88
CA VAL A 220 1.22 22.97 -11.62
C VAL A 220 0.79 21.69 -10.90
N ALA A 221 1.25 21.56 -9.65
CA ALA A 221 0.84 20.52 -8.72
C ALA A 221 -0.28 21.04 -7.80
N ALA A 222 -1.39 20.32 -7.71
CA ALA A 222 -2.51 20.66 -6.83
C ALA A 222 -2.42 19.85 -5.52
N CYS A 223 -2.48 20.51 -4.38
CA CYS A 223 -2.43 19.85 -3.09
C CYS A 223 -3.83 19.46 -2.60
N GLU A 224 -4.11 18.16 -2.43
CA GLU A 224 -5.40 17.69 -1.89
C GLU A 224 -5.64 18.04 -0.42
N ALA A 225 -4.59 18.38 0.34
CA ALA A 225 -4.71 18.66 1.77
C ALA A 225 -5.12 20.12 2.07
N CYS A 226 -4.82 21.07 1.19
CA CYS A 226 -5.09 22.49 1.42
C CYS A 226 -5.47 23.29 0.16
N ASP A 227 -5.70 22.61 -0.96
CA ASP A 227 -6.06 23.17 -2.28
C ASP A 227 -5.04 24.15 -2.88
N ALA A 228 -3.89 24.34 -2.24
CA ALA A 228 -2.83 25.20 -2.75
C ALA A 228 -2.24 24.63 -4.04
N ARG A 229 -1.94 25.52 -4.98
CA ARG A 229 -1.33 25.20 -6.26
C ARG A 229 0.14 25.58 -6.25
N THR A 230 1.00 24.61 -6.56
CA THR A 230 2.46 24.74 -6.51
C THR A 230 3.03 24.62 -7.91
N CYS A 231 3.94 25.52 -8.31
CA CYS A 231 4.68 25.40 -9.55
C CYS A 231 5.71 24.26 -9.44
N ILE A 232 5.69 23.31 -10.37
CA ILE A 232 6.57 22.13 -10.35
C ILE A 232 8.02 22.52 -10.63
N ALA A 233 8.24 23.55 -11.46
CA ALA A 233 9.57 24.00 -11.85
C ALA A 233 10.29 24.73 -10.70
N CYS A 234 9.67 25.75 -10.10
CA CYS A 234 10.29 26.53 -9.02
C CYS A 234 9.98 26.05 -7.60
N LYS A 235 9.05 25.09 -7.44
CA LYS A 235 8.54 24.60 -6.15
C LYS A 235 7.87 25.70 -5.28
N GLY A 236 7.57 26.85 -5.88
CA GLY A 236 6.88 27.98 -5.26
C GLY A 236 5.37 28.01 -5.56
N PRO A 237 4.68 29.11 -5.21
CA PRO A 237 3.28 29.30 -5.58
C PRO A 237 3.09 29.21 -7.10
N ALA A 238 1.97 28.64 -7.55
CA ALA A 238 1.60 28.65 -8.95
C ALA A 238 1.47 30.09 -9.49
N HIS A 239 1.95 30.32 -10.69
CA HIS A 239 1.95 31.61 -11.36
C HIS A 239 1.49 31.46 -12.81
N GLY A 240 1.04 32.57 -13.41
CA GLY A 240 0.73 32.64 -14.84
C GLY A 240 1.96 33.00 -15.66
N GLY A 241 2.06 32.43 -16.86
CA GLY A 241 3.19 32.65 -17.77
C GLY A 241 4.47 31.95 -17.32
N ASP A 242 5.60 32.47 -17.79
CA ASP A 242 6.92 31.88 -17.55
C ASP A 242 7.28 31.79 -16.08
N CYS A 243 7.97 30.71 -15.73
CA CYS A 243 8.50 30.53 -14.40
C CYS A 243 9.63 31.52 -14.12
N PRO A 244 9.49 32.38 -13.10
CA PRO A 244 10.50 33.39 -12.79
C PRO A 244 11.80 32.78 -12.29
N ASN A 245 11.75 31.54 -11.78
CA ASN A 245 12.90 30.82 -11.23
C ASN A 245 13.26 29.59 -12.07
N ASP A 246 12.85 29.53 -13.34
CA ASP A 246 13.35 28.55 -14.28
C ASP A 246 14.68 29.03 -14.88
N GLY A 247 15.77 28.54 -14.31
CA GLY A 247 17.12 28.95 -14.70
C GLY A 247 17.45 28.68 -16.17
N GLN A 248 16.88 27.63 -16.76
CA GLN A 248 17.11 27.33 -18.19
C GLN A 248 16.40 28.35 -19.07
N LEU A 249 15.15 28.66 -18.72
CA LEU A 249 14.38 29.69 -19.41
C LEU A 249 15.00 31.08 -19.28
N GLN A 250 15.51 31.42 -18.09
CA GLN A 250 16.22 32.69 -17.86
C GLN A 250 17.49 32.79 -18.70
N GLU A 251 18.23 31.70 -18.88
CA GLU A 251 19.43 31.69 -19.73
C GLU A 251 19.08 31.87 -21.21
N VAL A 252 18.02 31.23 -21.70
CA VAL A 252 17.51 31.44 -23.06
C VAL A 252 17.04 32.89 -23.26
N LEU A 253 16.38 33.47 -22.26
CA LEU A 253 15.97 34.88 -22.27
C LEU A 253 17.19 35.82 -22.32
N ARG A 254 18.24 35.52 -21.55
CA ARG A 254 19.47 36.30 -21.55
C ARG A 254 20.16 36.26 -22.90
N LEU A 255 20.31 35.07 -23.49
CA LEU A 255 20.87 34.91 -24.83
C LEU A 255 20.03 35.64 -25.88
N ALA A 256 18.70 35.57 -25.78
CA ALA A 256 17.80 36.30 -26.69
C ALA A 256 18.04 37.81 -26.64
N ILE A 257 18.23 38.39 -25.45
CA ILE A 257 18.58 39.81 -25.30
C ILE A 257 19.94 40.12 -25.96
N GLU A 258 20.95 39.27 -25.73
CA GLU A 258 22.30 39.43 -26.30
C GLU A 258 22.29 39.36 -27.85
N GLN A 259 21.44 38.51 -28.42
CA GLN A 259 21.29 38.33 -29.87
C GLN A 259 20.23 39.26 -30.50
N GLY A 260 19.54 40.09 -29.71
CA GLY A 260 18.48 40.97 -30.19
C GLY A 260 17.20 40.24 -30.64
N TRP A 261 17.01 38.99 -30.20
CA TRP A 261 15.80 38.22 -30.45
C TRP A 261 14.63 38.78 -29.63
N GLN A 262 13.43 38.72 -30.21
CA GLN A 262 12.20 39.17 -29.57
C GLN A 262 11.21 38.02 -29.45
N ARG A 263 10.31 38.09 -28.47
CA ARG A 263 9.23 37.12 -28.36
C ARG A 263 8.05 37.51 -29.24
N CYS A 264 7.49 36.52 -29.91
CA CYS A 264 6.19 36.65 -30.55
C CYS A 264 5.12 37.00 -29.50
N SER A 265 4.35 38.04 -29.72
CA SER A 265 3.25 38.44 -28.84
C SER A 265 2.07 37.46 -28.83
N ASN A 266 1.97 36.58 -29.83
CA ASN A 266 0.90 35.59 -29.94
C ASN A 266 1.29 34.21 -29.37
N CYS A 267 2.43 33.66 -29.78
CA CYS A 267 2.85 32.30 -29.40
C CYS A 267 4.03 32.25 -28.42
N TRP A 268 4.58 33.40 -28.01
CA TRP A 268 5.71 33.52 -27.08
C TRP A 268 7.03 32.86 -27.52
N GLY A 269 7.10 32.33 -28.75
CA GLY A 269 8.32 31.82 -29.37
C GLY A 269 9.35 32.93 -29.63
N MET A 270 10.63 32.56 -29.61
CA MET A 270 11.74 33.48 -29.92
C MET A 270 11.86 33.71 -31.43
N ILE A 271 11.98 34.98 -31.83
CA ILE A 271 12.10 35.41 -33.21
C ILE A 271 13.37 36.25 -33.36
N GLU A 272 14.20 35.88 -34.33
CA GLU A 272 15.34 36.67 -34.78
C GLU A 272 14.94 37.60 -35.94
N LEU A 273 15.33 38.88 -35.88
CA LEU A 273 15.13 39.82 -36.98
C LEU A 273 16.41 39.90 -37.83
N HIS A 274 16.43 39.23 -38.97
CA HIS A 274 17.62 39.22 -39.84
C HIS A 274 17.85 40.53 -40.62
N THR A 275 16.80 41.23 -41.08
CA THR A 275 16.85 42.55 -41.76
C THR A 275 15.43 43.05 -42.05
N GLY A 276 15.15 44.36 -41.95
CA GLY A 276 13.89 44.98 -42.42
C GLY A 276 13.08 45.76 -41.38
N CYS A 277 11.94 46.29 -41.81
CA CYS A 277 11.03 47.15 -41.03
C CYS A 277 10.44 46.41 -39.81
N ASN A 278 10.23 47.12 -38.69
CA ASN A 278 9.74 46.58 -37.40
C ASN A 278 8.29 46.05 -37.42
N HIS A 279 7.68 45.86 -38.59
CA HIS A 279 6.34 45.34 -38.74
C HIS A 279 6.40 43.83 -38.98
N MET A 280 6.36 43.07 -37.89
CA MET A 280 6.16 41.61 -37.94
C MET A 280 4.67 41.30 -37.84
N THR A 281 4.13 40.60 -38.84
CA THR A 281 2.73 40.08 -38.90
C THR A 281 2.72 38.61 -38.59
#